data_AF-A0A822A4D0-F1
#
_entry.id   AF-A0A822A4D0-F1
#
_cell.length_a   1.000
_cell.length_b   1.000
_cell.length_c   1.000
_cell.angle_alpha   90.00
_cell.angle_beta   90.00
_cell.angle_gamma   90.00
#
_symmetry.space_group_name_H-M   'P 1'
#
loop_
_entity.id
_entity.type
_entity.pdbx_description
1 polymer ?
#
loop_
_entity_poly.entity_id
_entity_poly.type
_entity_poly.pdbx_seq_one_letter_code
_entity_poly.pdbx_strand_id
1 'polypeptide(L)'
;YTYYNQRYRRYEAVSSSLFEGPAQYNDSAFSSFDPIEPVVQSKAYILPYGVNAIQVTTTEKGITSRDIIMAAPNGMLIEIPWILFDPRRPLDLTLLDREEGLIMYTPEIMINFESVINYYKFVYNIRGIHTVATGLESTSVVFAYGLDLFYTRVFPSRIFDQLKDDFDFMFIGWSTVAFVVGSFIAKRFAAIHQTKKAWK
;
A
#
# COMPACT_ATOMS: atom_id res chain seq x y z
N TYR A 1 8.77 6.70 15.09
CA TYR A 1 9.50 5.96 16.15
C TYR A 1 8.52 5.37 17.14
N THR A 2 8.94 4.43 17.98
CA THR A 2 8.07 3.74 18.96
C THR A 2 8.69 3.77 20.35
N TYR A 3 7.87 3.80 21.39
CA TYR A 3 8.33 3.81 22.79
C TYR A 3 7.26 3.24 23.73
N TYR A 4 7.65 2.99 24.98
CA TYR A 4 6.73 2.60 26.04
C TYR A 4 6.43 3.79 26.96
N ASN A 5 5.17 4.20 27.02
CA ASN A 5 4.73 5.30 27.86
C ASN A 5 4.54 4.83 29.31
N GLN A 6 5.38 5.29 30.23
CA GLN A 6 5.33 4.89 31.64
C GLN A 6 4.11 5.44 32.40
N ARG A 7 3.60 6.61 32.00
CA ARG A 7 2.46 7.26 32.67
C ARG A 7 1.16 6.49 32.43
N TYR A 8 0.93 6.08 31.19
CA TYR A 8 -0.27 5.34 30.78
C TYR A 8 -0.06 3.83 30.66
N ARG A 9 1.17 3.34 30.87
CA ARG A 9 1.57 1.92 30.81
C ARG A 9 1.16 1.22 29.50
N ARG A 10 1.47 1.86 28.37
CA ARG A 10 1.10 1.38 27.03
C ARG A 10 2.18 1.67 26.00
N TYR A 11 2.16 0.93 24.89
CA TYR A 11 3.06 1.16 23.76
C TYR A 11 2.49 2.26 22.85
N GLU A 12 3.35 3.16 22.43
CA GLU A 12 2.98 4.28 21.57
C GLU A 12 3.95 4.36 20.38
N ALA A 13 3.41 4.76 19.22
CA ALA A 13 4.14 5.04 18.01
C ALA A 13 3.91 6.50 17.63
N VAL A 14 4.96 7.23 17.30
CA VAL A 14 4.87 8.60 16.83
C VAL A 14 5.35 8.65 15.39
N SER A 15 4.50 9.24 14.54
CA SER A 15 4.79 9.55 13.15
C SER A 15 5.02 11.05 13.03
N SER A 16 6.06 11.43 12.30
CA SER A 16 6.43 12.82 12.04
C SER A 16 6.72 12.97 10.56
N SER A 17 6.00 13.87 9.90
CA SER A 17 6.21 14.23 8.49
C SER A 17 6.74 15.66 8.41
N LEU A 18 7.68 15.86 7.50
CA LEU A 18 8.33 17.15 7.26
C LEU A 18 7.84 17.68 5.92
N PHE A 19 7.35 18.92 5.91
CA PHE A 19 6.85 19.60 4.72
C PHE A 19 7.60 20.91 4.50
N GLU A 20 7.80 21.29 3.24
CA GLU A 20 8.44 22.56 2.88
C GLU A 20 7.46 23.73 2.91
N GLY A 21 6.23 23.51 2.42
CA GLY A 21 5.20 24.53 2.31
C GLY A 21 4.46 24.45 0.97
N PRO A 22 3.71 25.49 0.59
CA PRO A 22 2.96 25.52 -0.68
C PRO A 22 3.84 25.79 -1.90
N ALA A 23 5.05 26.34 -1.73
CA ALA A 23 6.00 26.62 -2.78
C ALA A 23 7.30 25.88 -2.52
N GLN A 24 7.85 25.28 -3.56
CA GLN A 24 9.17 24.65 -3.53
C GLN A 24 10.26 25.72 -3.63
N TYR A 25 11.31 25.60 -2.82
CA TYR A 25 12.43 26.53 -2.80
C TYR A 25 13.29 26.40 -4.07
N ASN A 26 13.57 25.16 -4.48
CA ASN A 26 14.34 24.86 -5.68
C ASN A 26 13.92 23.52 -6.30
N ASP A 27 13.65 23.54 -7.61
CA ASP A 27 13.21 22.36 -8.38
C ASP A 27 14.38 21.51 -8.88
N SER A 28 15.57 22.10 -8.98
CA SER A 28 16.70 21.50 -9.70
C SER A 28 17.66 20.71 -8.80
N ALA A 29 17.94 21.23 -7.61
CA ALA A 29 18.91 20.65 -6.69
C ALA A 29 18.57 20.97 -5.23
N PHE A 30 18.91 20.04 -4.34
CA PHE A 30 18.82 20.19 -2.90
C PHE A 30 20.23 20.38 -2.32
N SER A 31 20.45 21.47 -1.58
CA SER A 31 21.70 21.76 -0.86
C SER A 31 21.41 21.86 0.64
N SER A 32 22.15 21.11 1.46
CA SER A 32 22.00 21.17 2.92
C SER A 32 22.53 22.46 3.56
N PHE A 33 23.17 23.34 2.79
CA PHE A 33 23.59 24.66 3.25
C PHE A 33 22.46 25.70 3.18
N ASP A 34 21.39 25.41 2.45
CA ASP A 34 20.26 26.32 2.31
C ASP A 34 19.41 26.28 3.59
N PRO A 35 19.07 27.43 4.19
CA PRO A 35 18.36 27.48 5.47
C PRO A 35 16.84 27.30 5.25
N ILE A 36 16.43 26.11 4.80
CA ILE A 36 15.02 25.75 4.65
C ILE A 36 14.56 25.11 5.95
N GLU A 37 13.67 25.81 6.68
CA GLU A 37 13.05 25.26 7.89
C GLU A 37 11.79 24.46 7.53
N PRO A 38 11.77 23.13 7.76
CA PRO A 38 10.60 22.32 7.44
C PRO A 38 9.49 22.51 8.47
N VAL A 39 8.24 22.55 7.98
CA VAL A 39 7.04 22.44 8.80
C VAL A 39 6.88 20.98 9.22
N VAL A 40 7.00 20.73 10.52
CA VAL A 40 6.88 19.38 11.09
C VAL A 40 5.47 19.15 11.59
N GLN A 41 4.80 18.13 11.06
CA GLN A 41 3.54 17.63 11.60
C GLN A 41 3.76 16.29 12.26
N SER A 42 3.31 16.14 13.51
CA SER A 42 3.51 14.92 14.27
C SER A 42 2.22 14.44 14.92
N LYS A 43 2.00 13.13 14.92
CA LYS A 43 0.90 12.48 15.64
C LYS A 43 1.38 11.22 16.34
N ALA A 44 0.78 10.97 17.50
CA ALA A 44 1.00 9.78 18.30
C ALA A 44 -0.13 8.78 18.09
N TYR A 45 0.18 7.50 18.17
CA TYR A 45 -0.71 6.38 17.99
C TYR A 45 -0.43 5.36 19.10
N ILE A 46 -1.44 4.63 19.52
CA ILE A 46 -1.37 3.60 20.56
C ILE A 46 -1.29 2.25 19.85
N LEU A 47 -0.30 1.45 20.25
CA LEU A 47 -0.11 0.09 19.75
C LEU A 47 -0.59 -0.93 20.79
N PRO A 48 -1.27 -2.02 20.37
CA PRO A 48 -1.72 -3.07 21.28
C PRO A 48 -0.57 -3.95 21.80
N TYR A 49 0.54 -4.02 21.05
CA TYR A 49 1.70 -4.85 21.40
C TYR A 49 2.99 -4.02 21.36
N GLY A 50 4.03 -4.54 22.01
CA GLY A 50 5.38 -4.02 21.86
C GLY A 50 5.91 -4.21 20.43
N VAL A 51 7.03 -3.54 20.13
CA VAL A 51 7.69 -3.57 18.82
C VAL A 51 9.12 -4.05 19.03
N ASN A 52 9.48 -5.20 18.47
CA ASN A 52 10.86 -5.71 18.50
C ASN A 52 11.70 -5.11 17.37
N ALA A 53 11.13 -5.07 16.18
CA ALA A 53 11.73 -4.50 14.99
C ALA A 53 10.64 -3.86 14.13
N ILE A 54 11.01 -2.82 13.39
CA ILE A 54 10.12 -2.11 12.49
C ILE A 54 10.90 -1.79 11.21
N GLN A 55 10.27 -1.98 10.06
CA GLN A 55 10.88 -1.69 8.78
C GLN A 55 9.80 -1.30 7.77
N VAL A 56 10.13 -0.43 6.81
CA VAL A 56 9.20 0.02 5.77
C VAL A 56 9.44 -0.76 4.49
N THR A 57 8.39 -1.12 3.75
CA THR A 57 8.51 -1.76 2.44
C THR A 57 9.22 -0.84 1.44
N THR A 58 10.06 -1.41 0.60
CA THR A 58 10.85 -0.67 -0.41
C THR A 58 10.65 -1.30 -1.77
N THR A 59 10.45 -0.46 -2.78
CA THR A 59 10.28 -0.82 -4.19
C THR A 59 11.24 0.01 -5.05
N GLU A 60 11.46 -0.38 -6.31
CA GLU A 60 12.50 0.22 -7.15
C GLU A 60 12.22 1.69 -7.46
N LYS A 61 10.96 2.02 -7.76
CA LYS A 61 10.55 3.38 -8.13
C LYS A 61 9.86 4.12 -6.99
N GLY A 62 9.47 3.43 -5.93
CA GLY A 62 8.76 4.03 -4.79
C GLY A 62 7.38 4.59 -5.15
N ILE A 63 6.74 4.05 -6.20
CA ILE A 63 5.41 4.45 -6.68
C ILE A 63 4.33 3.80 -5.83
N THR A 64 4.52 2.53 -5.44
CA THR A 64 3.55 1.82 -4.60
C THR A 64 3.45 2.46 -3.21
N SER A 65 2.28 2.36 -2.57
CA SER A 65 2.10 2.76 -1.17
C SER A 65 3.09 2.03 -0.28
N ARG A 66 3.68 2.75 0.68
CA ARG A 66 4.59 2.13 1.63
C ARG A 66 3.80 1.54 2.78
N ASP A 67 4.19 0.34 3.19
CA ASP A 67 3.62 -0.32 4.35
C ASP A 67 4.72 -0.50 5.40
N ILE A 68 4.31 -0.42 6.66
CA ILE A 68 5.18 -0.64 7.81
C ILE A 68 5.05 -2.11 8.20
N ILE A 69 6.16 -2.82 8.19
CA ILE A 69 6.28 -4.16 8.75
C ILE A 69 6.73 -4.03 10.20
N MET A 70 5.88 -4.48 11.11
CA MET A 70 6.12 -4.50 12.55
C MET A 70 6.29 -5.93 13.03
N ALA A 71 7.39 -6.21 13.74
CA ALA A 71 7.57 -7.45 14.49
C ALA A 71 7.07 -7.27 15.93
N ALA A 72 6.04 -8.04 16.28
CA ALA A 72 5.54 -8.11 17.65
C ALA A 72 6.34 -9.14 18.49
N PRO A 73 6.45 -8.95 19.83
CA PRO A 73 7.17 -9.85 20.73
C PRO A 73 6.67 -11.30 20.72
N ASN A 74 5.41 -11.51 20.38
CA ASN A 74 4.78 -12.84 20.27
C ASN A 74 5.19 -13.60 18.99
N GLY A 75 6.05 -13.01 18.16
CA GLY A 75 6.56 -13.60 16.94
C GLY A 75 5.67 -13.40 15.71
N MET A 76 4.66 -12.52 15.80
CA MET A 76 3.85 -12.10 14.65
C MET A 76 4.58 -11.00 13.86
N LEU A 77 4.56 -11.13 12.54
CA LEU A 77 4.94 -10.08 11.61
C LEU A 77 3.68 -9.47 11.04
N ILE A 78 3.53 -8.16 11.20
CA ILE A 78 2.28 -7.44 10.96
C ILE A 78 2.56 -6.37 9.93
N GLU A 79 1.84 -6.42 8.82
CA GLU A 79 1.83 -5.38 7.81
C GLU A 79 0.78 -4.32 8.18
N ILE A 80 1.21 -3.06 8.22
CA ILE A 80 0.36 -1.92 8.56
C ILE A 80 0.53 -0.85 7.48
N PRO A 81 -0.54 -0.51 6.74
CA PRO A 81 -0.48 0.55 5.73
C PRO A 81 -0.04 1.90 6.31
N TRP A 82 0.84 2.63 5.61
CA TRP A 82 1.32 3.95 6.07
C TRP A 82 0.20 4.96 6.31
N ILE A 83 -0.90 4.87 5.56
CA ILE A 83 -2.06 5.76 5.70
C ILE A 83 -2.64 5.76 7.12
N LEU A 84 -2.48 4.66 7.88
CA LEU A 84 -2.90 4.59 9.28
C LEU A 84 -2.00 5.41 10.21
N PHE A 85 -0.74 5.62 9.84
CA PHE A 85 0.24 6.40 10.60
C PHE A 85 0.45 7.81 10.05
N ASP A 86 -0.38 8.27 9.10
CA ASP A 86 -0.24 9.60 8.51
C ASP A 86 -0.51 10.70 9.57
N PRO A 87 0.44 11.62 9.85
CA PRO A 87 0.22 12.70 10.80
C PRO A 87 -0.77 13.76 10.32
N ARG A 88 -1.19 13.74 9.04
CA ARG A 88 -2.19 14.68 8.50
C ARG A 88 -3.63 14.35 8.86
N ARG A 89 -3.90 13.14 9.38
CA ARG A 89 -5.25 12.67 9.70
C ARG A 89 -6.00 13.67 10.61
N PRO A 90 -7.10 14.30 10.21
CA PRO A 90 -7.77 15.32 11.03
C PRO A 90 -8.57 14.69 12.18
N LEU A 91 -8.88 15.45 13.22
CA LEU A 91 -9.80 15.00 14.26
C LEU A 91 -11.24 14.96 13.75
N ASP A 92 -11.66 16.00 13.02
CA ASP A 92 -12.97 16.08 12.37
C ASP A 92 -12.78 16.18 10.85
N LEU A 93 -13.54 15.40 10.09
CA LEU A 93 -13.39 15.34 8.62
C LEU A 93 -14.04 16.55 7.95
N THR A 94 -13.23 17.36 7.27
CA THR A 94 -13.72 18.41 6.36
C THR A 94 -13.97 17.88 4.95
N LEU A 95 -14.57 18.68 4.06
CA LEU A 95 -14.75 18.30 2.65
C LEU A 95 -13.41 18.17 1.92
N LEU A 96 -12.46 19.08 2.19
CA LEU A 96 -11.12 19.06 1.58
C LEU A 96 -10.35 17.80 1.99
N ASP A 97 -10.41 17.41 3.26
CA ASP A 97 -9.74 16.20 3.75
C ASP A 97 -10.29 14.93 3.08
N ARG A 98 -11.59 14.92 2.75
CA ARG A 98 -12.23 13.81 2.04
C ARG A 98 -11.82 13.74 0.58
N GLU A 99 -11.63 14.88 -0.08
CA GLU A 99 -11.12 14.95 -1.45
C GLU A 99 -9.69 14.41 -1.54
N GLU A 100 -8.86 14.63 -0.53
CA GLU A 100 -7.52 14.04 -0.41
C GLU A 100 -7.52 12.55 0.01
N GLY A 101 -8.68 12.01 0.41
CA GLY A 101 -8.81 10.63 0.87
C GLY A 101 -8.25 10.38 2.28
N LEU A 102 -8.12 11.44 3.11
CA LEU A 102 -7.67 11.30 4.50
C LEU A 102 -8.73 10.62 5.35
N ILE A 103 -8.24 9.77 6.26
CA ILE A 103 -9.06 9.09 7.26
C ILE A 103 -9.03 9.85 8.58
N MET A 104 -10.16 9.89 9.28
CA MET A 104 -10.29 10.51 10.60
C MET A 104 -9.25 9.92 11.56
N TYR A 105 -8.62 10.75 12.37
CA TYR A 105 -7.62 10.31 13.35
C TYR A 105 -8.25 9.41 14.42
N THR A 106 -7.76 8.18 14.47
CA THR A 106 -8.07 7.21 15.53
C THR A 106 -6.76 6.87 16.23
N PRO A 107 -6.59 7.23 17.52
CA PRO A 107 -5.33 7.04 18.21
C PRO A 107 -4.99 5.56 18.35
N GLU A 108 -5.98 4.69 18.52
CA GLU A 108 -5.77 3.25 18.64
C GLU A 108 -5.64 2.60 17.27
N ILE A 109 -4.50 1.96 17.03
CA ILE A 109 -4.28 1.16 15.82
C ILE A 109 -4.74 -0.26 16.11
N MET A 110 -5.88 -0.63 15.52
CA MET A 110 -6.38 -2.01 15.57
C MET A 110 -5.57 -2.88 14.62
N ILE A 111 -5.11 -4.03 15.13
CA ILE A 111 -4.37 -4.99 14.33
C ILE A 111 -5.34 -6.09 13.90
N ASN A 112 -5.51 -6.23 12.59
CA ASN A 112 -6.29 -7.31 12.00
C ASN A 112 -5.40 -8.54 11.82
N PHE A 113 -5.88 -9.72 12.20
CA PHE A 113 -5.13 -10.96 12.00
C PHE A 113 -4.90 -11.29 10.51
N GLU A 114 -5.70 -10.72 9.61
CA GLU A 114 -5.50 -10.82 8.16
C GLU A 114 -4.24 -10.10 7.67
N SER A 115 -3.76 -9.07 8.40
CA SER A 115 -2.53 -8.35 8.03
C SER A 115 -1.26 -9.00 8.57
N VAL A 116 -1.38 -10.20 9.15
CA VAL A 116 -0.26 -10.96 9.73
C VAL A 116 0.39 -11.81 8.64
N ILE A 117 1.54 -11.35 8.15
CA ILE A 117 2.20 -11.93 6.97
C ILE A 117 2.76 -13.33 7.20
N ASN A 118 3.00 -13.72 8.46
CA ASN A 118 3.54 -15.03 8.79
C ASN A 118 2.49 -16.07 9.20
N TYR A 119 1.19 -15.73 9.17
CA TYR A 119 0.07 -16.64 9.50
C TYR A 119 0.33 -17.47 10.77
N TYR A 120 0.57 -18.79 10.62
CA TYR A 120 0.81 -19.74 11.72
C TYR A 120 2.31 -20.00 12.01
N LYS A 121 3.22 -19.36 11.26
CA LYS A 121 4.68 -19.52 11.37
C LYS A 121 5.28 -18.41 12.23
N PHE A 122 5.07 -18.47 13.54
CA PHE A 122 5.61 -17.49 14.48
C PHE A 122 7.15 -17.51 14.49
N VAL A 123 7.76 -16.33 14.45
CA VAL A 123 9.21 -16.14 14.41
C VAL A 123 9.61 -15.41 15.68
N TYR A 124 10.18 -16.13 16.64
CA TYR A 124 10.48 -15.55 17.95
C TYR A 124 11.80 -14.79 17.96
N ASN A 125 11.89 -13.81 18.85
CA ASN A 125 13.11 -13.03 19.10
C ASN A 125 13.72 -12.41 17.83
N ILE A 126 12.87 -11.78 17.00
CA ILE A 126 13.30 -11.03 15.82
C ILE A 126 14.19 -9.88 16.26
N ARG A 127 15.39 -9.81 15.68
CA ARG A 127 16.39 -8.76 15.92
C ARG A 127 16.31 -7.65 14.87
N GLY A 128 15.90 -8.00 13.66
CA GLY A 128 15.77 -7.05 12.57
C GLY A 128 14.92 -7.58 11.42
N ILE A 129 14.50 -6.65 10.57
CA ILE A 129 13.75 -6.92 9.35
C ILE A 129 14.45 -6.17 8.22
N HIS A 130 14.70 -6.85 7.11
CA HIS A 130 15.15 -6.24 5.88
C HIS A 130 14.04 -6.32 4.84
N THR A 131 13.87 -5.22 4.11
CA THR A 131 12.96 -5.11 2.97
C THR A 131 13.78 -4.82 1.73
N VAL A 132 13.48 -5.53 0.64
CA VAL A 132 14.21 -5.39 -0.62
C VAL A 132 13.22 -5.29 -1.77
N ALA A 133 13.46 -4.34 -2.67
CA ALA A 133 12.69 -4.20 -3.88
C ALA A 133 12.89 -5.41 -4.80
N THR A 134 11.85 -5.78 -5.52
CA THR A 134 11.94 -6.75 -6.60
C THR A 134 11.88 -6.04 -7.95
N GLY A 135 12.14 -6.75 -9.05
CA GLY A 135 11.98 -6.19 -10.40
C GLY A 135 10.54 -5.85 -10.79
N LEU A 136 9.56 -6.17 -9.94
CA LEU A 136 8.17 -5.72 -10.05
C LEU A 136 7.92 -4.64 -8.97
N GLU A 137 7.21 -3.59 -9.35
CA GLU A 137 6.97 -2.42 -8.49
C GLU A 137 5.89 -2.70 -7.46
N SER A 138 4.97 -3.63 -7.73
CA SER A 138 3.92 -4.00 -6.77
C SER A 138 4.40 -4.91 -5.63
N THR A 139 5.63 -5.44 -5.73
CA THR A 139 6.17 -6.44 -4.80
C THR A 139 7.40 -5.98 -4.05
N SER A 140 7.42 -6.28 -2.76
CA SER A 140 8.60 -6.14 -1.90
C SER A 140 8.87 -7.46 -1.18
N VAL A 141 10.14 -7.83 -1.03
CA VAL A 141 10.54 -9.00 -0.25
C VAL A 141 10.83 -8.56 1.18
N VAL A 142 10.24 -9.24 2.15
CA VAL A 142 10.46 -9.05 3.58
C VAL A 142 11.26 -10.23 4.10
N PHE A 143 12.40 -9.95 4.74
CA PHE A 143 13.25 -10.91 5.40
C PHE A 143 13.41 -10.55 6.87
N ALA A 144 12.82 -11.35 7.76
CA ALA A 144 12.95 -11.19 9.20
C ALA A 144 14.00 -12.18 9.73
N TYR A 145 14.90 -11.68 10.59
CA TYR A 145 15.97 -12.48 11.18
C TYR A 145 16.06 -12.28 12.69
N GLY A 146 16.36 -13.35 13.40
CA GLY A 146 16.43 -13.37 14.86
C GLY A 146 16.96 -14.69 15.39
N LEU A 147 16.15 -15.38 16.20
CA LEU A 147 16.38 -16.79 16.53
C LEU A 147 16.13 -17.67 15.30
N ASP A 148 15.00 -17.41 14.62
CA ASP A 148 14.61 -18.07 13.38
C ASP A 148 14.74 -17.11 12.19
N LEU A 149 14.72 -17.67 10.99
CA LEU A 149 14.75 -16.93 9.73
C LEU A 149 13.41 -17.09 9.01
N PHE A 150 12.86 -15.98 8.53
CA PHE A 150 11.61 -15.98 7.78
C PHE A 150 11.69 -15.02 6.61
N TYR A 151 11.19 -15.47 5.46
CA TYR A 151 11.10 -14.64 4.27
C TYR A 151 9.72 -14.77 3.66
N THR A 152 9.20 -13.67 3.13
CA THR A 152 7.97 -13.66 2.34
C THR A 152 7.97 -12.48 1.36
N ARG A 153 7.06 -12.52 0.39
CA ARG A 153 6.76 -11.37 -0.47
C ARG A 153 5.49 -10.69 0.05
N VAL A 154 5.50 -9.37 0.04
CA VAL A 154 4.36 -8.53 0.41
C VAL A 154 3.98 -7.63 -0.76
N PHE A 155 2.71 -7.21 -0.78
CA PHE A 155 2.09 -6.49 -1.89
C PHE A 155 1.34 -5.26 -1.37
N PRO A 156 2.04 -4.17 -1.02
CA PRO A 156 1.44 -3.03 -0.31
C PRO A 156 0.22 -2.41 -0.99
N SER A 157 0.27 -2.27 -2.32
CA SER A 157 -0.84 -1.73 -3.12
C SER A 157 -1.57 -2.79 -3.94
N ARG A 158 -1.48 -4.07 -3.53
CA ARG A 158 -1.90 -5.23 -4.33
C ARG A 158 -1.13 -5.36 -5.65
N ILE A 159 -1.38 -6.45 -6.36
CA ILE A 159 -0.62 -6.86 -7.55
C ILE A 159 -1.15 -6.12 -8.80
N PHE A 160 -0.75 -4.87 -9.01
CA PHE A 160 -1.25 -4.05 -10.14
C PHE A 160 -0.43 -4.19 -11.43
N ASP A 161 0.79 -4.71 -11.36
CA ASP A 161 1.70 -4.93 -12.50
C ASP A 161 1.73 -6.39 -12.98
N GLN A 162 0.91 -7.25 -12.37
CA GLN A 162 0.70 -8.63 -12.78
C GLN A 162 -0.77 -8.86 -13.10
N LEU A 163 -1.03 -9.78 -14.02
CA LEU A 163 -2.38 -10.31 -14.21
C LEU A 163 -2.79 -11.12 -12.98
N LYS A 164 -4.07 -11.04 -12.60
CA LYS A 164 -4.58 -11.83 -11.49
C LYS A 164 -4.47 -13.32 -11.77
N ASP A 165 -4.22 -14.11 -10.73
CA ASP A 165 -4.17 -15.56 -10.82
C ASP A 165 -5.53 -16.18 -11.16
N ASP A 166 -6.63 -15.50 -10.81
CA ASP A 166 -8.02 -15.94 -11.04
C ASP A 166 -8.62 -15.42 -12.36
N PHE A 167 -7.79 -14.96 -13.29
CA PHE A 167 -8.26 -14.37 -14.54
C PHE A 167 -8.92 -15.40 -15.47
N ASP A 168 -10.17 -15.14 -15.86
CA ASP A 168 -10.93 -16.03 -16.76
C ASP A 168 -10.58 -15.78 -18.24
N PHE A 169 -9.52 -16.43 -18.68
CA PHE A 169 -9.09 -16.41 -20.08
C PHE A 169 -10.14 -17.00 -21.03
N MET A 170 -10.93 -17.98 -20.58
CA MET A 170 -11.91 -18.66 -21.41
C MET A 170 -13.08 -17.75 -21.73
N PHE A 171 -13.57 -16.99 -20.75
CA PHE A 171 -14.65 -16.02 -20.95
C PHE A 171 -14.29 -14.95 -21.98
N ILE A 172 -13.08 -14.38 -21.89
CA ILE A 172 -12.62 -13.36 -22.84
C ILE A 172 -12.38 -13.97 -24.23
N GLY A 173 -11.82 -15.17 -24.29
CA GLY A 173 -11.66 -15.91 -25.54
C GLY A 173 -13.00 -16.11 -26.25
N TRP A 174 -14.00 -16.64 -25.54
CA TRP A 174 -15.32 -16.92 -26.10
C TRP A 174 -16.08 -15.66 -26.50
N SER A 175 -16.06 -14.61 -25.67
CA SER A 175 -16.72 -13.35 -26.00
C SER A 175 -16.11 -12.71 -27.25
N THR A 176 -14.78 -12.74 -27.39
CA THR A 176 -14.10 -12.21 -28.59
C THR A 176 -14.53 -12.97 -29.85
N VAL A 177 -14.55 -14.30 -29.81
CA VAL A 177 -15.03 -15.12 -30.93
C VAL A 177 -16.48 -14.82 -31.26
N ALA A 178 -17.34 -14.72 -30.24
CA ALA A 178 -18.75 -14.38 -30.42
C ALA A 178 -18.94 -13.01 -31.08
N PHE A 179 -18.17 -11.98 -30.68
CA PHE A 179 -18.20 -10.66 -31.30
C PHE A 179 -17.73 -10.68 -32.76
N VAL A 180 -16.68 -11.44 -33.07
CA VAL A 180 -16.19 -11.58 -34.46
C VAL A 180 -17.26 -12.23 -35.34
N VAL A 181 -17.81 -13.37 -34.91
CA VAL A 181 -18.87 -14.08 -35.66
C VAL A 181 -20.11 -13.20 -35.79
N GLY A 182 -20.54 -12.56 -34.71
CA GLY A 182 -21.67 -11.62 -34.71
C GLY A 182 -21.48 -10.47 -35.70
N SER A 183 -20.28 -9.90 -35.79
CA SER A 183 -19.95 -8.83 -36.73
C SER A 183 -20.04 -9.28 -38.20
N PHE A 184 -19.54 -10.47 -38.54
CA PHE A 184 -19.67 -11.02 -39.89
C PHE A 184 -21.12 -11.26 -40.29
N ILE A 185 -21.92 -11.80 -39.38
CA ILE A 185 -23.35 -12.02 -39.59
C ILE A 185 -24.07 -10.69 -39.78
N ALA A 186 -23.82 -9.71 -38.91
CA ALA A 186 -24.40 -8.37 -39.00
C ALA A 186 -24.02 -7.66 -40.31
N LYS A 187 -22.75 -7.73 -40.73
CA LYS A 187 -22.29 -7.18 -42.02
C LYS A 187 -23.05 -7.78 -43.19
N ARG A 188 -23.24 -9.11 -43.19
CA ARG A 188 -23.99 -9.81 -44.24
C ARG A 188 -25.45 -9.34 -44.26
N PHE A 189 -26.10 -9.26 -43.11
CA PHE A 189 -27.48 -8.77 -43.02
C PHE A 189 -27.61 -7.30 -43.46
N ALA A 190 -26.68 -6.44 -43.05
CA ALA A 190 -26.67 -5.04 -43.45
C ALA A 190 -26.51 -4.87 -44.98
N ALA A 191 -25.59 -5.62 -45.60
CA ALA A 191 -25.41 -5.59 -47.05
C ALA A 191 -26.70 -6.01 -47.78
N ILE A 192 -27.34 -7.09 -47.34
CA ILE A 192 -28.62 -7.57 -47.92
C ILE A 192 -29.73 -6.51 -47.72
N HIS A 193 -29.78 -5.87 -46.56
CA HIS A 193 -30.79 -4.84 -46.28
C HIS A 193 -30.58 -3.59 -47.14
N GLN A 194 -29.35 -3.12 -47.29
CA GLN A 194 -29.01 -1.97 -48.15
C GLN A 194 -29.34 -2.25 -49.61
N THR A 195 -29.00 -3.44 -50.14
CA THR A 195 -29.36 -3.79 -51.52
C THR A 195 -30.88 -3.84 -51.70
N LYS A 196 -31.64 -4.41 -50.76
CA LYS A 196 -33.11 -4.42 -50.84
C LYS A 196 -33.71 -3.01 -50.80
N LYS A 197 -33.12 -2.08 -50.06
CA LYS A 197 -33.58 -0.69 -49.99
C LYS A 197 -33.23 0.11 -51.26
N ALA A 198 -32.08 -0.16 -51.89
CA ALA A 198 -31.65 0.53 -53.10
C ALA A 198 -32.37 0.04 -54.37
N TRP A 199 -32.88 -1.19 -54.38
CA TRP A 199 -33.61 -1.79 -55.50
C TRP A 199 -35.14 -1.65 -55.38
N LYS A 200 -35.59 -0.74 -54.53
CA LYS A 200 -36.98 -0.32 -54.34
C LYS A 200 -37.11 1.11 -54.83
#